data_AF-X0Y8M7-F1
#
_entry.id   AF-X0Y8M7-F1
#
_cell.length_a   1.000
_cell.length_b   1.000
_cell.length_c   1.000
_cell.angle_alpha   90.00
_cell.angle_beta   90.00
_cell.angle_gamma   90.00
#
_symmetry.space_group_name_H-M   'P 1'
#
loop_
_entity.id
_entity.type
_entity.pdbx_description
1 polymer ?
#
loop_
_entity_poly.entity_id
_entity_poly.type
_entity_poly.pdbx_seq_one_letter_code
_entity_poly.pdbx_strand_id
1 'polypeptide(L)' 'FFRDTERPMGFTELMNELGMNPKIVSESTKRLRSTGLIEKNENGKYSPTRTGEAQFLMMSVAMRRMLEIMEKL' A
#
# COMPACT_ATOMS: atom_id res chain seq x y z
N PHE A 1 -0.78 -13.60 9.19
CA PHE A 1 0.07 -13.29 8.02
C PHE A 1 0.38 -11.80 7.84
N PHE A 2 -0.26 -10.83 8.53
CA PHE A 2 0.16 -9.40 8.53
C PHE A 2 0.15 -8.70 9.90
N ARG A 3 -0.10 -9.40 11.01
CA ARG A 3 -0.23 -8.76 12.34
C ARG A 3 1.06 -8.12 12.87
N ASP A 4 2.23 -8.57 12.41
CA ASP A 4 3.52 -8.00 12.84
C ASP A 4 3.90 -6.70 12.12
N THR A 5 3.14 -6.28 11.10
CA THR A 5 3.40 -5.06 10.30
C THR A 5 2.42 -3.92 10.58
N GLU A 6 1.55 -4.03 11.59
CA GLU A 6 0.54 -3.03 11.96
C GLU A 6 1.12 -1.73 12.57
N ARG A 7 2.41 -1.43 12.37
CA ARG A 7 2.95 -0.15 12.83
C ARG A 7 2.62 0.94 11.82
N PRO A 8 1.90 2.01 12.23
CA PRO A 8 1.71 3.17 11.38
C PRO A 8 3.06 3.79 11.01
N MET A 9 3.27 4.10 9.73
CA MET A 9 4.52 4.67 9.22
C MET A 9 4.45 6.19 9.06
N GLY A 10 5.55 6.87 9.40
CA GLY A 10 5.70 8.30 9.12
C GLY A 10 5.91 8.60 7.64
N PHE A 11 5.72 9.86 7.23
CA PHE A 11 6.00 10.29 5.86
C PHE A 11 7.48 10.11 5.47
N THR A 12 8.40 10.51 6.35
CA THR A 12 9.85 10.35 6.13
C THR A 12 10.29 8.89 6.10
N GLU A 13 9.66 8.07 6.94
CA GLU A 13 9.86 6.61 6.95
C GLU A 13 9.45 6.01 5.60
N LEU A 14 8.25 6.33 5.10
CA LEU A 14 7.78 5.93 3.77
C LEU A 14 8.70 6.40 2.64
N MET A 15 9.20 7.64 2.68
CA MET A 15 10.14 8.14 1.67
C MET A 15 11.43 7.32 1.64
N ASN A 16 12.00 7.03 2.81
CA ASN A 16 13.25 6.31 2.94
C ASN A 16 13.09 4.84 2.53
N GLU A 17 12.02 4.17 2.99
CA GLU A 17 11.77 2.76 2.66
C GLU A 17 11.46 2.57 1.17
N LEU A 18 10.69 3.47 0.56
CA LEU A 18 10.34 3.38 -0.86
C LEU A 18 11.45 3.92 -1.77
N GLY A 19 12.48 4.58 -1.23
CA GLY A 19 13.50 5.27 -2.03
C GLY A 19 12.92 6.34 -2.96
N MET A 20 11.78 6.93 -2.58
CA MET A 20 11.02 7.87 -3.43
C MET A 20 11.18 9.31 -2.95
N ASN A 21 11.15 10.25 -3.90
CA ASN A 21 11.19 11.66 -3.57
C ASN A 21 9.89 12.13 -2.87
N PRO A 22 9.94 13.25 -2.12
CA PRO A 22 8.80 13.73 -1.35
C PRO A 22 7.55 14.02 -2.18
N LYS A 23 7.70 14.48 -3.42
CA LYS A 23 6.58 14.81 -4.29
C LYS A 23 5.78 13.56 -4.65
N ILE A 24 6.47 12.50 -5.06
CA ILE A 24 5.85 11.21 -5.41
C ILE A 24 5.14 10.63 -4.19
N VAL A 25 5.80 10.58 -3.02
CA VAL A 25 5.17 10.03 -1.82
C VAL A 25 3.94 10.83 -1.40
N SER A 26 3.98 12.16 -1.49
CA SER A 26 2.84 13.02 -1.19
C SER A 26 1.66 12.79 -2.13
N GLU A 27 1.91 12.72 -3.44
CA GLU A 27 0.86 12.47 -4.43
C GLU A 27 0.28 11.05 -4.31
N SER A 28 1.13 10.04 -4.15
CA SER A 28 0.71 8.65 -3.99
C SER A 28 -0.10 8.45 -2.72
N THR A 29 0.36 8.93 -1.56
CA THR A 29 -0.39 8.80 -0.31
C THR A 29 -1.72 9.56 -0.35
N LYS A 30 -1.79 10.72 -1.03
CA LYS A 30 -3.08 11.41 -1.27
C LYS A 30 -4.04 10.56 -2.09
N ARG A 31 -3.57 9.96 -3.20
CA ARG A 31 -4.40 9.09 -4.05
C ARG A 31 -4.87 7.84 -3.32
N LEU A 32 -3.97 7.14 -2.66
CA LEU A 32 -4.28 5.94 -1.86
C LEU A 32 -5.29 6.24 -0.74
N ARG A 33 -5.21 7.44 -0.13
CA ARG A 33 -6.22 7.89 0.83
C ARG A 33 -7.57 8.15 0.18
N SER A 34 -7.61 8.80 -0.98
CA SER A 34 -8.87 9.08 -1.69
C SER A 34 -9.60 7.82 -2.15
N THR A 35 -8.87 6.72 -2.37
CA THR A 35 -9.44 5.42 -2.72
C THR A 35 -9.74 4.53 -1.51
N GLY A 36 -9.45 5.00 -0.29
CA GLY A 36 -9.65 4.24 0.94
C GLY A 36 -8.68 3.07 1.15
N LEU A 37 -7.57 3.02 0.40
CA LEU A 37 -6.55 1.97 0.56
C LEU A 37 -5.73 2.15 1.82
N ILE A 38 -5.41 3.40 2.15
CA ILE A 38 -4.70 3.77 3.38
C ILE A 38 -5.46 4.88 4.10
N GLU A 39 -5.20 5.01 5.39
CA GLU A 39 -5.64 6.12 6.22
C GLU A 39 -4.45 6.84 6.83
N LYS A 40 -4.70 8.03 7.38
CA LYS A 40 -3.71 8.83 8.11
C LYS A 40 -4.28 9.18 9.47
N ASN A 41 -3.63 8.74 10.53
CA ASN A 41 -4.06 8.99 11.89
C ASN A 41 -3.74 10.42 12.35
N GLU A 42 -4.18 10.77 13.56
CA GLU A 42 -3.99 12.11 14.16
C GLU A 42 -2.51 12.48 14.33
N ASN A 43 -1.63 11.48 14.52
CA ASN A 43 -0.18 11.66 14.60
C ASN A 43 0.49 11.80 13.23
N GLY A 44 -0.31 11.89 12.16
CA GLY A 44 0.16 12.04 10.80
C GLY A 44 0.85 10.80 10.21
N LYS A 45 0.65 9.63 10.80
CA LYS A 45 1.19 8.36 10.33
C LYS A 45 0.17 7.62 9.47
N TYR A 46 0.65 6.85 8.51
CA TYR A 46 -0.15 6.11 7.55
C TYR A 46 -0.25 4.64 7.93
N SER A 47 -1.44 4.07 7.75
CA SER A 47 -1.72 2.65 7.93
C SER A 47 -2.64 2.17 6.80
N PRO A 48 -2.55 0.90 6.39
CA PRO A 48 -3.54 0.32 5.49
C PRO A 48 -4.91 0.27 6.19
N THR A 49 -5.98 0.47 5.42
CA THR A 49 -7.33 0.18 5.93
C THR A 49 -7.61 -1.31 5.76
N ARG A 50 -8.57 -1.86 6.52
CA ARG A 50 -9.00 -3.26 6.34
C ARG A 50 -9.45 -3.56 4.90
N THR A 51 -10.13 -2.61 4.26
CA THR A 51 -10.54 -2.72 2.85
C THR A 51 -9.32 -2.69 1.93
N GLY A 52 -8.34 -1.83 2.22
CA GLY A 52 -7.11 -1.74 1.45
C GLY A 52 -6.26 -3.00 1.51
N GLU A 53 -6.15 -3.62 2.69
CA GLU A 53 -5.49 -4.92 2.85
C GLU A 53 -6.18 -6.00 2.01
N ALA A 54 -7.51 -6.08 2.09
CA ALA A 54 -8.28 -7.04 1.32
C ALA A 54 -8.09 -6.83 -0.20
N GLN A 55 -8.15 -5.58 -0.67
CA GLN A 55 -7.92 -5.23 -2.08
C GLN A 55 -6.52 -5.60 -2.56
N PHE A 56 -5.50 -5.32 -1.75
CA PHE A 56 -4.11 -5.68 -2.07
C PHE A 56 -3.92 -7.20 -2.20
N LEU A 57 -4.51 -7.98 -1.28
CA LEU A 57 -4.48 -9.44 -1.34
C LEU A 57 -5.24 -10.01 -2.54
N MET A 58 -6.39 -9.44 -2.88
CA MET A 58 -7.12 -9.84 -4.09
C MET A 58 -6.32 -9.55 -5.36
N MET A 59 -5.62 -8.42 -5.40
CA MET A 59 -4.74 -8.06 -6.52
C MET A 59 -3.59 -9.05 -6.69
N SER A 60 -2.95 -9.48 -5.60
CA SER A 60 -1.86 -10.48 -5.69
C SER A 60 -2.34 -11.83 -6.24
N VAL A 61 -3.54 -12.26 -5.86
CA VAL A 61 -4.17 -13.47 -6.42
C VAL A 61 -4.47 -13.30 -7.91
N ALA A 62 -5.03 -12.16 -8.31
CA ALA A 62 -5.31 -11.87 -9.71
C ALA A 62 -4.02 -11.84 -10.55
N MET A 63 -2.98 -11.16 -10.05
CA MET A 63 -1.66 -11.09 -10.71
C MET A 63 -1.03 -12.46 -10.88
N ARG A 64 -1.08 -13.30 -9.84
CA ARG A 64 -0.57 -14.68 -9.91
C ARG A 64 -1.28 -15.49 -10.99
N ARG A 65 -2.60 -15.38 -11.10
CA ARG A 65 -3.37 -16.04 -12.18
C ARG A 65 -3.01 -15.52 -13.56
N MET A 66 -2.81 -14.20 -13.69
CA MET A 66 -2.40 -13.60 -14.97
C MET A 66 -1.02 -14.13 -15.40
N LEU A 67 -0.06 -14.22 -14.47
CA LEU A 67 1.26 -14.80 -14.74
C LEU A 67 1.17 -16.28 -15.15
N GLU A 68 0.39 -17.10 -14.44
CA GLU A 68 0.19 -18.51 -14.77
C GLU A 68 -0.42 -18.70 -16.18
N ILE A 69 -1.26 -17.78 -16.62
CA ILE A 69 -1.81 -17.78 -17.99
C ILE A 69 -0.71 -17.42 -19.00
N MET A 70 0.09 -16.40 -18.71
CA MET A 70 1.19 -15.96 -19.58
C MET A 70 2.29 -17.02 -19.73
N GLU A 71 2.59 -17.80 -18.69
CA GLU A 71 3.59 -18.88 -18.74
C GLU A 71 3.13 -20.12 -19.52
N LYS A 72 1.81 -20.27 -19.74
CA LYS A 72 1.22 -21.40 -20.49
C LYS A 72 0.96 -21.07 -21.96
N LEU A 73 1.20 -19.82 -22.38
CA LEU A 73 1.20 -19.37 -23.77
C LEU A 73 2.57 -19.62 -24.41
#